data_AF-A0A8H3KU51-F1
#
_entry.id   AF-A0A8H3KU51-F1
#
_cell.length_a   1.000
_cell.length_b   1.000
_cell.length_c   1.000
_cell.angle_alpha   90.00
_cell.angle_beta   90.00
_cell.angle_gamma   90.00
#
_symmetry.space_group_name_H-M   'P 1'
#
loop_
_entity.id
_entity.type
_entity.pdbx_description
1 polymer ?
#
loop_
_entity_poly.entity_id
_entity_poly.type
_entity_poly.pdbx_seq_one_letter_code
_entity_poly.pdbx_strand_id
1 'polypeptide(L)'
;MDDNKFLTKLSQNLLEILVDEEYYDITIEIILRYIYGGRLSLEEYDVSDIIKILIAANELILQEIITHLQSFLIENKKNWLEQNFNLIYKTSFENESLLKLQNFCIELISKEPEKVFKSIDFNLLSENTLVFDMKIFK
;
A
#
# COMPACT_ATOMS: atom_id res chain seq x y z
N MET A 1 -14.37 25.55 4.23
CA MET A 1 -14.21 25.93 2.81
C MET A 1 -13.02 25.14 2.29
N ASP A 2 -13.21 23.86 2.01
CA ASP A 2 -12.11 22.92 1.65
C ASP A 2 -12.57 21.84 0.65
N ASP A 3 -13.87 21.55 0.60
CA ASP A 3 -14.47 20.56 -0.31
C ASP A 3 -14.13 20.80 -1.79
N ASN A 4 -14.11 22.07 -2.21
CA ASN A 4 -13.83 22.41 -3.61
C ASN A 4 -12.37 22.11 -4.02
N LYS A 5 -11.44 22.19 -3.06
CA LYS A 5 -10.02 21.87 -3.28
C LYS A 5 -9.80 20.36 -3.35
N PHE A 6 -10.45 19.61 -2.45
CA PHE A 6 -10.44 18.14 -2.50
C PHE A 6 -11.02 17.62 -3.82
N LEU A 7 -12.20 18.10 -4.22
CA LEU A 7 -12.85 17.69 -5.47
C LEU A 7 -12.00 18.04 -6.70
N THR A 8 -11.34 19.20 -6.70
CA THR A 8 -10.44 19.59 -7.79
C THR A 8 -9.23 18.65 -7.87
N LYS A 9 -8.63 18.30 -6.73
CA LYS A 9 -7.48 17.40 -6.69
C LYS A 9 -7.85 15.96 -7.06
N LEU A 10 -8.99 15.48 -6.57
CA LEU A 10 -9.55 14.18 -6.95
C LEU A 10 -9.82 14.11 -8.45
N SER A 11 -10.45 15.15 -9.02
CA SER A 11 -10.73 15.25 -10.45
C SER A 11 -9.46 15.22 -11.29
N GLN A 12 -8.42 15.96 -10.89
CA GLN A 12 -7.12 15.94 -11.58
C GLN A 12 -6.45 14.56 -11.51
N ASN A 13 -6.35 13.96 -10.33
CA ASN A 13 -5.71 12.65 -10.17
C ASN A 13 -6.49 11.56 -10.93
N LEU A 14 -7.83 11.63 -10.95
CA LEU A 14 -8.65 10.70 -11.73
C LEU A 14 -8.43 10.87 -13.25
N LEU A 15 -8.30 12.11 -13.73
CA LEU A 15 -7.99 12.37 -15.15
C LEU A 15 -6.59 11.87 -15.53
N GLU A 16 -5.58 12.04 -14.68
CA GLU A 16 -4.23 11.51 -14.92
C GLU A 16 -4.24 9.99 -15.05
N ILE A 17 -4.96 9.31 -14.15
CA ILE A 17 -5.10 7.85 -14.15
C ILE A 17 -5.90 7.35 -15.38
N LEU A 18 -6.97 8.05 -15.79
CA LEU A 18 -7.82 7.65 -16.91
C LEU A 18 -7.20 7.91 -18.30
N VAL A 19 -6.25 8.84 -18.40
CA VAL A 19 -5.54 9.17 -19.65
C VAL A 19 -4.40 8.19 -19.92
N ASP A 20 -3.95 7.46 -18.89
CA ASP A 20 -3.00 6.38 -19.05
C ASP A 20 -3.72 5.12 -19.56
N GLU A 21 -3.67 4.86 -20.88
CA GLU A 21 -4.35 3.73 -21.53
C GLU A 21 -3.86 2.35 -21.05
N GLU A 22 -2.78 2.30 -20.26
CA GLU A 22 -2.30 1.07 -19.59
C GLU A 22 -3.10 0.75 -18.31
N TYR A 23 -3.90 1.70 -17.81
CA TYR A 23 -4.52 1.67 -16.48
C TYR A 23 -6.06 1.66 -16.47
N TYR A 24 -6.74 1.40 -17.59
CA TYR A 24 -8.17 1.02 -17.55
C TYR A 24 -8.30 -0.39 -16.95
N ASP A 25 -8.01 -0.46 -15.66
CA ASP A 25 -7.81 -1.63 -14.84
C ASP A 25 -8.99 -1.76 -13.87
N ILE A 26 -9.30 -3.00 -13.47
CA ILE A 26 -10.35 -3.33 -12.50
C ILE A 26 -10.23 -2.49 -11.22
N THR A 27 -9.01 -2.06 -10.89
CA THR A 27 -8.65 -1.14 -9.81
C THR A 27 -9.45 0.18 -9.83
N ILE A 28 -9.56 0.85 -10.98
CA ILE A 28 -10.30 2.12 -11.08
C ILE A 28 -11.79 1.89 -10.86
N GLU A 29 -12.34 0.82 -11.47
CA GLU A 29 -13.75 0.49 -11.33
C GLU A 29 -14.13 0.28 -9.85
N ILE A 30 -13.27 -0.43 -9.11
CA ILE A 30 -13.47 -0.69 -7.68
C ILE A 30 -13.46 0.62 -6.89
N ILE A 31 -12.51 1.52 -7.16
CA ILE A 31 -12.43 2.80 -6.46
C ILE A 31 -13.64 3.68 -6.78
N LEU A 32 -14.07 3.74 -8.03
CA LEU A 32 -15.28 4.49 -8.41
C LEU A 32 -16.53 3.90 -7.75
N ARG A 33 -16.66 2.58 -7.73
CA ARG A 33 -17.75 1.90 -7.02
C ARG A 33 -17.76 2.23 -5.54
N TYR A 34 -16.60 2.33 -4.89
CA TYR A 34 -16.53 2.78 -3.51
C TYR A 34 -16.93 4.26 -3.35
N ILE A 35 -16.42 5.17 -4.20
CA ILE A 35 -16.73 6.61 -4.10
C ILE A 35 -18.23 6.87 -4.26
N TYR A 36 -18.88 6.20 -5.22
CA TYR A 36 -20.32 6.40 -5.48
C TYR A 36 -21.22 5.51 -4.63
N GLY A 37 -20.76 4.32 -4.24
CA GLY A 37 -21.55 3.31 -3.54
C GLY A 37 -21.28 3.22 -2.03
N GLY A 38 -20.19 3.81 -1.55
CA GLY A 38 -19.77 3.80 -0.13
C GLY A 38 -19.43 2.42 0.43
N ARG A 39 -19.21 1.41 -0.42
CA ARG A 39 -18.98 0.01 -0.02
C ARG A 39 -17.83 -0.60 -0.80
N LEU A 40 -16.99 -1.35 -0.09
CA LEU A 40 -15.87 -2.10 -0.65
C LEU A 40 -15.89 -3.51 -0.04
N SER A 41 -16.08 -4.54 -0.87
CA SER A 41 -15.99 -5.96 -0.49
C SER A 41 -14.61 -6.46 -0.87
N LEU A 42 -13.79 -6.88 0.09
CA LEU A 42 -12.40 -7.29 -0.16
C LEU A 42 -12.22 -8.80 -0.29
N GLU A 43 -13.24 -9.58 0.08
CA GLU A 43 -13.19 -11.05 0.04
C GLU A 43 -13.17 -11.61 -1.38
N GLU A 44 -13.63 -10.83 -2.35
CA GLU A 44 -13.75 -11.19 -3.76
C GLU A 44 -12.44 -10.98 -4.56
N TYR A 45 -11.42 -10.37 -3.95
CA TYR A 45 -10.19 -9.99 -4.65
C TYR A 45 -8.97 -10.76 -4.15
N ASP A 46 -8.06 -11.06 -5.08
CA ASP A 46 -6.75 -11.59 -4.75
C ASP A 46 -5.90 -10.53 -4.06
N VAL A 47 -4.94 -10.97 -3.24
CA VAL A 47 -4.10 -10.06 -2.43
C VAL A 47 -3.32 -9.08 -3.31
N SER A 48 -2.89 -9.51 -4.50
CA SER A 48 -2.24 -8.64 -5.49
C SER A 48 -3.14 -7.49 -5.93
N ASP A 49 -4.42 -7.77 -6.17
CA ASP A 49 -5.38 -6.75 -6.60
C ASP A 49 -5.69 -5.80 -5.45
N ILE A 50 -5.80 -6.30 -4.23
CA ILE A 50 -5.95 -5.47 -3.02
C ILE A 50 -4.77 -4.51 -2.85
N ILE A 51 -3.54 -4.94 -3.17
CA ILE A 51 -2.36 -4.07 -3.14
C ILE A 51 -2.42 -3.01 -4.24
N LYS A 52 -2.85 -3.36 -5.46
CA LYS A 52 -3.06 -2.36 -6.54
C LYS A 52 -4.10 -1.32 -6.14
N ILE A 53 -5.23 -1.76 -5.57
CA ILE A 53 -6.27 -0.86 -5.04
C ILE A 53 -5.72 0.03 -3.94
N LEU A 54 -4.84 -0.49 -3.06
CA LEU A 54 -4.19 0.31 -2.04
C LEU A 54 -3.28 1.40 -2.62
N ILE A 55 -2.49 1.07 -3.65
CA ILE A 55 -1.61 2.03 -4.33
C ILE A 55 -2.46 3.12 -5.00
N ALA A 56 -3.48 2.73 -5.77
CA ALA A 56 -4.37 3.69 -6.42
C ALA A 56 -5.16 4.54 -5.41
N ALA A 57 -5.60 3.96 -4.28
CA ALA A 57 -6.22 4.72 -3.20
C ALA A 57 -5.25 5.71 -2.56
N ASN A 58 -3.95 5.38 -2.47
CA ASN A 58 -2.91 6.29 -2.02
C ASN A 58 -2.70 7.46 -2.98
N GLU A 59 -2.62 7.19 -4.29
CA GLU A 59 -2.51 8.22 -5.34
C GLU A 59 -3.72 9.16 -5.33
N LEU A 60 -4.91 8.62 -5.06
CA LEU A 60 -6.16 9.38 -4.93
C LEU A 60 -6.37 9.99 -3.54
N ILE A 61 -5.44 9.77 -2.60
CA ILE A 61 -5.45 10.34 -1.24
C ILE A 61 -6.73 9.94 -0.47
N LEU A 62 -7.23 8.73 -0.69
CA LEU A 62 -8.45 8.19 -0.09
C LEU A 62 -8.14 7.55 1.27
N GLN A 63 -7.86 8.39 2.28
CA GLN A 63 -7.31 7.97 3.58
C GLN A 63 -8.14 6.91 4.32
N GLU A 64 -9.47 6.95 4.20
CA GLU A 64 -10.35 5.95 4.80
C GLU A 64 -10.13 4.55 4.17
N ILE A 65 -10.07 4.49 2.84
CA ILE A 65 -9.79 3.25 2.10
C ILE A 65 -8.39 2.74 2.43
N ILE A 66 -7.39 3.63 2.38
CA ILE A 66 -5.99 3.31 2.70
C ILE A 66 -5.90 2.66 4.09
N THR A 67 -6.59 3.23 5.07
CA THR A 67 -6.60 2.73 6.45
C THR A 67 -7.29 1.37 6.57
N HIS A 68 -8.40 1.18 5.86
CA HIS A 68 -9.19 -0.05 5.85
C HIS A 68 -8.42 -1.21 5.18
N LEU A 69 -7.88 -0.97 3.99
CA LEU A 69 -7.11 -1.95 3.22
C LEU A 69 -5.87 -2.45 3.97
N GLN A 70 -5.10 -1.54 4.58
CA GLN A 70 -3.93 -1.94 5.36
C GLN A 70 -4.31 -2.82 6.56
N SER A 71 -5.39 -2.48 7.28
CA SER A 71 -5.90 -3.31 8.38
C SER A 71 -6.32 -4.69 7.87
N PHE A 72 -7.10 -4.74 6.79
CA PHE A 72 -7.58 -6.00 6.22
C PHE A 72 -6.42 -6.92 5.84
N LEU A 73 -5.40 -6.38 5.16
CA LEU A 73 -4.20 -7.13 4.74
C LEU A 73 -3.45 -7.71 5.95
N ILE A 74 -3.21 -6.90 6.98
CA ILE A 74 -2.46 -7.32 8.17
C ILE A 74 -3.24 -8.36 8.99
N GLU A 75 -4.56 -8.18 9.12
CA GLU A 75 -5.40 -9.06 9.95
C GLU A 75 -5.71 -10.39 9.26
N ASN A 76 -5.96 -10.38 7.94
CA ASN A 76 -6.49 -11.54 7.23
C ASN A 76 -5.49 -12.20 6.26
N LYS A 77 -4.47 -11.45 5.79
CA LYS A 77 -3.54 -11.89 4.75
C LYS A 77 -2.09 -11.89 5.22
N LYS A 78 -1.86 -11.91 6.54
CA LYS A 78 -0.54 -11.86 7.18
C LYS A 78 0.49 -12.82 6.58
N ASN A 79 0.14 -14.11 6.45
CA ASN A 79 1.06 -15.12 5.89
C ASN A 79 1.54 -14.76 4.48
N TRP A 80 0.65 -14.20 3.66
CA TRP A 80 0.99 -13.75 2.31
C TRP A 80 1.93 -12.55 2.36
N LEU A 81 1.69 -11.59 3.26
CA LEU A 81 2.56 -10.43 3.45
C LEU A 81 3.98 -10.84 3.88
N GLU A 82 4.11 -11.81 4.79
CA GLU A 82 5.41 -12.33 5.22
C GLU A 82 6.16 -13.03 4.08
N GLN A 83 5.45 -13.83 3.26
CA GLN A 83 6.03 -14.49 2.09
C GLN A 83 6.47 -13.51 0.99
N ASN A 84 5.77 -12.38 0.88
CA ASN A 84 6.03 -11.34 -0.13
C ASN A 84 6.64 -10.08 0.48
N PHE A 85 7.45 -10.26 1.54
CA PHE A 85 7.99 -9.17 2.34
C PHE A 85 8.64 -8.06 1.51
N ASN A 86 9.46 -8.41 0.52
CA ASN A 86 10.14 -7.43 -0.34
C ASN A 86 9.19 -6.47 -1.04
N LEU A 87 8.12 -7.01 -1.62
CA LEU A 87 7.11 -6.22 -2.31
C LEU A 87 6.43 -5.26 -1.34
N ILE A 88 6.06 -5.75 -0.16
CA ILE A 88 5.37 -4.96 0.87
C ILE A 88 6.29 -3.90 1.45
N TYR A 89 7.54 -4.24 1.76
CA TYR A 89 8.55 -3.31 2.25
C TYR A 89 8.72 -2.18 1.24
N LYS A 90 9.06 -2.49 -0.01
CA LYS A 90 9.23 -1.50 -1.08
C LYS A 90 7.98 -0.61 -1.22
N THR A 91 6.81 -1.21 -1.41
CA THR A 91 5.55 -0.48 -1.60
C THR A 91 5.24 0.43 -0.41
N SER A 92 5.44 -0.05 0.82
CA SER A 92 5.11 0.72 2.03
C SER A 92 6.08 1.89 2.29
N PHE A 93 7.37 1.72 2.00
CA PHE A 93 8.37 2.78 2.23
C PHE A 93 8.48 3.78 1.08
N GLU A 94 8.04 3.41 -0.15
CA GLU A 94 7.87 4.37 -1.26
C GLU A 94 6.64 5.27 -1.08
N ASN A 95 5.70 4.90 -0.19
CA ASN A 95 4.43 5.60 0.00
C ASN A 95 4.23 6.03 1.47
N GLU A 96 4.40 7.32 1.77
CA GLU A 96 4.38 7.86 3.14
C GLU A 96 3.06 7.61 3.90
N SER A 97 1.93 7.44 3.22
CA SER A 97 0.62 7.18 3.85
C SER A 97 0.45 5.73 4.34
N LEU A 98 1.36 4.81 4.00
CA LEU A 98 1.23 3.36 4.29
C LEU A 98 1.83 2.97 5.66
N LEU A 99 1.58 3.79 6.68
CA LEU A 99 2.19 3.68 8.00
C LEU A 99 1.93 2.33 8.71
N LYS A 100 0.76 1.71 8.53
CA LYS A 100 0.46 0.42 9.16
C LYS A 100 1.30 -0.70 8.55
N LEU A 101 1.48 -0.69 7.23
CA LEU A 101 2.34 -1.66 6.54
C LEU A 101 3.82 -1.41 6.85
N GLN A 102 4.26 -0.15 6.98
CA GLN A 102 5.61 0.16 7.44
C GLN A 102 5.86 -0.40 8.85
N ASN A 103 4.93 -0.17 9.79
CA ASN A 103 5.02 -0.72 11.15
C ASN A 103 5.03 -2.24 11.17
N PHE A 104 4.18 -2.88 10.35
CA PHE A 104 4.20 -4.33 10.16
C PHE A 104 5.59 -4.83 9.73
N CYS A 105 6.22 -4.16 8.76
CA CYS A 105 7.54 -4.54 8.28
C CYS A 105 8.61 -4.39 9.37
N ILE A 106 8.62 -3.25 10.08
CA ILE A 106 9.55 -2.97 11.17
C ILE A 106 9.40 -4.02 12.29
N GLU A 107 8.16 -4.37 12.65
CA GLU A 107 7.89 -5.41 13.65
C GLU A 107 8.38 -6.78 13.20
N LEU A 108 8.17 -7.15 11.94
CA LEU A 108 8.60 -8.44 11.42
C LEU A 108 10.13 -8.55 11.42
N ILE A 109 10.82 -7.49 10.96
CA ILE A 109 12.27 -7.40 11.02
C ILE A 109 12.77 -7.54 12.47
N SER A 110 12.12 -6.86 13.41
CA SER A 110 12.54 -6.85 14.82
C SER A 110 12.32 -8.20 15.50
N LYS A 111 11.23 -8.90 15.17
CA LYS A 111 10.85 -10.18 15.82
C LYS A 111 11.51 -11.39 15.16
N GLU A 112 11.69 -11.35 13.84
CA GLU A 112 12.14 -12.49 13.04
C GLU A 112 13.21 -12.10 12.00
N PRO A 113 14.33 -11.47 12.42
CA PRO A 113 15.33 -10.97 11.49
C PRO A 113 15.90 -12.08 10.60
N GLU A 114 16.12 -13.27 11.15
CA GLU A 114 16.64 -14.43 10.39
C GLU A 114 15.75 -14.85 9.22
N LYS A 115 14.42 -14.72 9.36
CA LYS A 115 13.50 -15.05 8.27
C LYS A 115 13.54 -13.98 7.18
N VAL A 116 13.59 -12.71 7.58
CA VAL A 116 13.69 -11.59 6.66
C VAL A 116 15.01 -11.60 5.90
N PHE A 117 16.14 -11.83 6.57
CA PHE A 117 17.46 -11.88 5.92
C PHE A 117 17.58 -12.90 4.79
N LYS A 118 16.84 -14.01 4.87
CA LYS A 118 16.85 -15.04 3.84
C LYS A 118 16.04 -14.66 2.60
N SER A 119 15.03 -13.81 2.78
CA SER A 119 14.12 -13.41 1.71
C SER A 119 14.40 -12.02 1.17
N ILE A 120 15.09 -11.15 1.93
CA ILE A 120 15.22 -9.74 1.59
C ILE A 120 16.17 -9.49 0.42
N ASP A 121 15.72 -8.70 -0.55
CA ASP A 121 16.60 -8.16 -1.59
C ASP A 121 17.28 -6.91 -1.05
N PHE A 122 18.59 -7.00 -0.78
CA PHE A 122 19.39 -5.91 -0.23
C PHE A 122 19.42 -4.66 -1.13
N ASN A 123 19.11 -4.77 -2.42
CA ASN A 123 18.99 -3.62 -3.30
C ASN A 123 17.75 -2.75 -2.98
N LEU A 124 16.78 -3.27 -2.21
CA LEU A 124 15.60 -2.54 -1.75
C LEU A 124 15.87 -1.69 -0.51
N LEU A 125 16.98 -1.93 0.18
CA LEU A 125 17.43 -1.11 1.31
C LEU A 125 18.07 0.16 0.74
N SER A 126 17.28 1.21 0.55
CA SER A 126 17.81 2.48 0.06
C SER A 126 18.84 3.07 1.04
N GLU A 127 19.84 3.80 0.52
CA GLU A 127 20.90 4.42 1.35
C GLU A 127 20.36 5.31 2.49
N ASN A 128 19.15 5.86 2.34
CA ASN A 128 18.53 6.75 3.33
C ASN A 128 17.95 6.01 4.55
N THR A 129 17.79 4.69 4.47
CA THR A 129 17.27 3.82 5.55
C THR A 129 18.39 3.13 6.34
N LEU A 130 19.65 3.30 5.91
CA LEU A 130 20.83 2.67 6.52
C LEU A 130 21.01 2.96 8.02
N VAL A 131 20.49 4.08 8.53
CA VAL A 131 20.61 4.42 9.96
C VAL A 131 19.68 3.56 10.83
N PHE A 132 18.50 3.18 10.32
CA PHE A 132 17.63 2.21 10.98
C PHE A 132 18.13 0.78 10.69
N ASP A 133 18.49 0.48 9.44
CA ASP A 133 18.93 -0.85 9.04
C ASP A 133 20.23 -1.28 9.76
N MET A 134 21.22 -0.40 9.93
CA MET A 134 22.45 -0.74 10.66
C MET A 134 22.27 -0.85 12.19
N LYS A 135 21.21 -0.28 12.77
CA LYS A 135 20.88 -0.51 14.19
C LYS A 135 20.10 -1.80 14.41
N ILE A 136 19.36 -2.25 13.40
CA ILE A 136 18.62 -3.51 13.40
C ILE A 136 19.59 -4.72 13.33
N PHE A 137 20.79 -4.53 12.78
CA PHE A 137 21.75 -5.60 12.51
C PHE A 137 22.94 -5.70 13.50
N LYS A 138 22.82 -5.13 14.70
CA LYS A 138 23.82 -5.18 15.77
C LYS A 138 23.24 -5.80 17.04
#